data_AF-A0A523Q2X6-F1
#
_entry.id   AF-A0A523Q2X6-F1
#
_cell.length_a   1.000
_cell.length_b   1.000
_cell.length_c   1.000
_cell.angle_alpha   90.00
_cell.angle_beta   90.00
_cell.angle_gamma   90.00
#
_symmetry.space_group_name_H-M   'P 1'
#
loop_
_entity.id
_entity.type
_entity.pdbx_description
1 polymer ?
#
loop_
_entity_poly.entity_id
_entity_poly.type
_entity_poly.pdbx_seq_one_letter_code
_entity_poly.pdbx_strand_id
1 'polypeptide(L)'
;MASHRPIPSLKAQALALLARREYSRSELHKRLLAHARKLAAAAAQVPPVDPWDHEAAAAQPTPTPLAEAPSAEALHAEVEAVLDWLAARQYQSDVRFVEARVNARVARHGERRIRHELAQHGLALDAETAQQLRSSEVQRAHEVWQKRFGSIAADAQERERQMRFLAARGFSAETVRRVVGGRDPDDE
;
A
#
# COMPACT_ATOMS: atom_id res chain seq x y z
N MET A 1 8.45 36.41 -10.74
CA MET A 1 8.31 35.40 -11.80
C MET A 1 8.01 34.06 -11.14
N ALA A 2 6.83 33.47 -11.37
CA ALA A 2 6.46 32.21 -10.72
C ALA A 2 7.28 31.05 -11.33
N SER A 3 8.18 30.47 -10.55
CA SER A 3 8.96 29.30 -10.97
C SER A 3 8.03 28.09 -11.13
N HIS A 4 7.74 27.69 -12.37
CA HIS A 4 6.95 26.50 -12.66
C HIS A 4 7.80 25.26 -12.39
N ARG A 5 7.56 24.58 -11.26
CA ARG A 5 8.30 23.36 -10.93
C ARG A 5 7.84 22.23 -11.87
N PRO A 6 8.75 21.58 -12.63
CA PRO A 6 8.36 20.54 -13.57
C PRO A 6 7.75 19.33 -12.84
N ILE A 7 6.72 18.72 -13.44
CA ILE A 7 6.13 17.48 -12.92
C ILE A 7 7.15 16.35 -13.14
N PRO A 8 7.51 15.56 -12.11
CA PRO A 8 8.49 14.48 -12.26
C PRO A 8 7.99 13.40 -13.22
N SER A 9 8.91 12.76 -13.94
CA SER A 9 8.61 11.59 -14.77
C SER A 9 8.08 10.42 -13.94
N LEU A 10 7.45 9.43 -14.57
CA LEU A 10 6.95 8.24 -13.85
C LEU A 10 8.06 7.49 -13.10
N LYS A 11 9.24 7.32 -13.73
CA LYS A 11 10.40 6.70 -13.07
C LYS A 11 10.88 7.51 -11.87
N ALA A 12 11.00 8.83 -12.02
CA ALA A 12 11.42 9.69 -10.91
C ALA A 12 10.41 9.65 -9.75
N GLN A 13 9.11 9.66 -10.07
CA GLN A 13 8.04 9.54 -9.08
C GLN A 13 8.07 8.18 -8.37
N ALA A 14 8.31 7.09 -9.10
CA ALA A 14 8.41 5.75 -8.52
C ALA A 14 9.59 5.63 -7.54
N LEU A 15 10.77 6.12 -7.95
CA LEU A 15 11.95 6.13 -7.08
C LEU A 15 11.72 7.01 -5.85
N ALA A 16 11.08 8.17 -6.00
CA ALA A 16 10.74 9.05 -4.88
C ALA A 16 9.75 8.43 -3.89
N LEU A 17 8.84 7.56 -4.38
CA LEU A 17 7.96 6.77 -3.52
C LEU A 17 8.79 5.74 -2.74
N LEU A 18 9.54 4.89 -3.45
CA LEU A 18 10.33 3.80 -2.86
C LEU A 18 11.40 4.28 -1.87
N ALA A 19 11.93 5.49 -2.06
CA ALA A 19 12.86 6.11 -1.11
C ALA A 19 12.27 6.33 0.30
N ARG A 20 10.94 6.29 0.44
CA ARG A 20 10.25 6.56 1.73
C ARG A 20 9.88 5.30 2.49
N ARG A 21 9.53 4.24 1.77
CA ARG A 21 9.08 2.95 2.33
C ARG A 21 8.97 1.89 1.24
N GLU A 22 8.80 0.65 1.66
CA GLU A 22 8.40 -0.45 0.79
C GLU A 22 6.94 -0.28 0.32
N TYR A 23 6.70 -0.59 -0.95
CA TYR A 23 5.37 -0.61 -1.57
C TYR A 23 5.12 -1.95 -2.27
N SER A 24 3.89 -2.45 -2.19
CA SER A 24 3.46 -3.57 -3.03
C SER A 24 3.36 -3.11 -4.48
N ARG A 25 3.48 -4.06 -5.42
CA ARG A 25 3.26 -3.77 -6.85
C ARG A 25 1.90 -3.10 -7.08
N SER A 26 0.84 -3.64 -6.47
CA SER A 26 -0.53 -3.10 -6.57
C SER A 26 -0.70 -1.69 -5.99
N GLU A 27 0.05 -1.32 -4.95
CA GLU A 27 0.02 0.04 -4.40
C GLU A 27 0.77 1.03 -5.30
N LEU A 28 1.95 0.64 -5.81
CA LEU A 28 2.69 1.47 -6.78
C LEU A 28 1.89 1.67 -8.05
N HIS A 29 1.28 0.62 -8.58
CA HIS A 29 0.44 0.69 -9.77
C HIS A 29 -0.63 1.78 -9.65
N LYS A 30 -1.46 1.72 -8.61
CA LYS A 30 -2.52 2.69 -8.36
C LYS A 30 -1.99 4.13 -8.30
N ARG A 31 -0.85 4.33 -7.63
CA ARG A 31 -0.22 5.65 -7.46
C ARG A 31 0.39 6.17 -8.75
N LEU A 32 1.10 5.32 -9.48
CA LEU A 32 1.74 5.68 -10.74
C LEU A 32 0.71 5.92 -11.83
N LEU A 33 -0.39 5.16 -11.88
CA LEU A 33 -1.49 5.40 -12.81
C LEU A 33 -2.16 6.75 -12.57
N ALA A 34 -2.38 7.14 -11.30
CA ALA A 34 -2.87 8.48 -10.97
C ALA A 34 -1.88 9.58 -11.43
N HIS A 35 -0.57 9.34 -11.29
CA HIS A 35 0.46 10.27 -11.74
C HIS A 35 0.58 10.34 -13.27
N ALA A 36 0.45 9.21 -13.97
CA ALA A 36 0.47 9.12 -15.42
C ALA A 36 -0.68 9.92 -16.05
N ARG A 37 -1.89 9.80 -15.48
CA ARG A 37 -3.04 10.63 -15.88
C ARG A 37 -2.78 12.12 -15.68
N LYS A 38 -2.12 12.50 -14.58
CA LYS A 38 -1.73 13.89 -14.33
C LYS A 38 -0.72 14.40 -15.35
N LEU A 39 0.28 13.59 -15.71
CA LEU A 39 1.25 13.92 -16.75
C LEU A 39 0.57 14.09 -18.11
N ALA A 40 -0.31 13.17 -18.50
CA ALA A 40 -1.07 13.25 -19.75
C ALA A 40 -1.96 14.51 -19.80
N ALA A 41 -2.66 14.82 -18.70
CA ALA A 41 -3.47 16.02 -18.62
C ALA A 41 -2.65 17.31 -18.71
N ALA A 42 -1.44 17.33 -18.14
CA ALA A 42 -0.54 18.48 -18.23
C ALA A 42 0.03 18.65 -19.65
N ALA A 43 0.37 17.55 -20.33
CA ALA A 43 0.82 17.57 -21.73
C ALA A 43 -0.27 18.08 -22.68
N ALA A 44 -1.52 17.69 -22.46
CA ALA A 44 -2.66 18.16 -23.26
C ALA A 44 -2.99 19.65 -23.05
N GLN A 45 -2.56 20.24 -21.93
CA GLN A 45 -2.77 21.65 -21.60
C GLN A 45 -1.66 22.59 -22.10
N VAL A 46 -0.62 22.08 -22.78
CA VAL A 46 0.41 22.93 -23.39
C VAL A 46 -0.22 23.63 -24.60
N PRO A 47 -0.48 24.96 -24.55
CA PRO A 47 -1.07 25.66 -25.69
C PRO A 47 -0.13 25.60 -26.90
N PRO A 48 -0.66 25.67 -28.14
CA PRO A 48 0.19 25.82 -29.32
C PRO A 48 1.07 27.05 -29.11
N VAL A 49 2.38 26.82 -29.05
CA VAL A 49 3.35 27.90 -28.91
C VAL A 49 3.51 28.49 -30.30
N ASP A 50 3.10 29.73 -30.48
CA ASP A 50 3.46 30.52 -31.66
C ASP A 50 4.31 31.72 -31.19
N PRO A 51 5.67 31.61 -31.20
CA PRO A 51 6.54 32.66 -30.72
C PRO A 51 6.83 33.78 -31.72
N TRP A 52 6.17 33.87 -32.89
CA TRP A 52 6.05 35.03 -33.83
C TRP A 52 5.79 34.62 -35.31
N ASP A 53 4.96 33.61 -35.63
CA ASP A 53 4.56 33.33 -37.02
C ASP A 53 3.36 34.17 -37.46
N HIS A 54 3.63 35.36 -38.03
CA HIS A 54 2.61 36.19 -38.71
C HIS A 54 2.68 36.13 -40.24
N GLU A 55 3.46 35.23 -40.84
CA GLU A 55 3.74 35.28 -42.29
C GLU A 55 3.68 33.92 -43.00
N ALA A 56 2.49 33.29 -43.05
CA ALA A 56 2.16 32.25 -44.03
C ALA A 56 0.63 32.07 -44.20
N ALA A 57 -0.07 33.17 -44.50
CA ALA A 57 -1.45 33.11 -44.96
C ALA A 57 -1.49 32.70 -46.45
N ALA A 58 -1.63 31.40 -46.76
CA ALA A 58 -2.28 30.86 -47.99
C ALA A 58 -2.21 29.33 -48.18
N ALA A 59 -2.06 28.52 -47.13
CA ALA A 59 -2.34 27.08 -47.23
C ALA A 59 -3.24 26.69 -46.07
N GLN A 60 -4.44 26.20 -46.38
CA GLN A 60 -5.31 25.64 -45.35
C GLN A 60 -4.53 24.55 -44.63
N PRO A 61 -4.27 24.67 -43.31
CA PRO A 61 -3.61 23.61 -42.59
C PRO A 61 -4.50 22.37 -42.72
N THR A 62 -3.97 21.32 -43.36
CA THR A 62 -4.54 19.99 -43.24
C THR A 62 -4.66 19.73 -41.75
N PRO A 63 -5.83 19.35 -41.20
CA PRO A 63 -5.90 19.03 -39.79
C PRO A 63 -4.94 17.87 -39.57
N THR A 64 -3.80 18.15 -38.94
CA THR A 64 -2.99 17.13 -38.28
C THR A 64 -3.98 16.34 -37.43
N PRO A 65 -4.06 15.00 -37.55
CA PRO A 65 -4.97 14.26 -36.70
C PRO A 65 -4.57 14.63 -35.27
N LEU A 66 -5.49 15.26 -34.55
CA LEU A 66 -5.35 15.61 -33.14
C LEU A 66 -4.67 14.41 -32.49
N ALA A 67 -3.45 14.57 -31.99
CA ALA A 67 -2.74 13.50 -31.30
C ALA A 67 -3.69 12.99 -30.21
N GLU A 68 -4.29 11.83 -30.44
CA GLU A 68 -5.33 11.31 -29.58
C GLU A 68 -4.74 11.22 -28.17
N ALA A 69 -5.43 11.79 -27.19
CA ALA A 69 -4.99 11.72 -25.81
C ALA A 69 -4.71 10.24 -25.47
N PRO A 70 -3.60 9.94 -24.76
CA PRO A 70 -3.19 8.56 -24.54
C PRO A 70 -4.33 7.78 -23.90
N SER A 71 -4.67 6.65 -24.52
CA SER A 71 -5.76 5.80 -24.05
C SER A 71 -5.48 5.31 -22.63
N ALA A 72 -6.53 4.94 -21.90
CA ALA A 72 -6.38 4.38 -20.55
C ALA A 72 -5.50 3.11 -20.55
N GLU A 73 -5.56 2.33 -21.63
CA GLU A 73 -4.74 1.13 -21.84
C GLU A 73 -3.26 1.48 -22.04
N ALA A 74 -2.96 2.52 -22.83
CA ALA A 74 -1.59 2.98 -23.04
C ALA A 74 -0.93 3.45 -21.75
N LEU A 75 -1.66 4.22 -20.91
CA LEU A 75 -1.17 4.66 -19.61
C LEU A 75 -0.94 3.47 -18.66
N HIS A 76 -1.81 2.46 -18.70
CA HIS A 76 -1.62 1.25 -17.91
C HIS A 76 -0.36 0.49 -18.34
N ALA A 77 -0.17 0.30 -19.65
CA ALA A 77 1.01 -0.38 -20.19
C ALA A 77 2.31 0.36 -19.84
N GLU A 78 2.33 1.69 -19.88
CA GLU A 78 3.49 2.49 -19.47
C GLU A 78 3.82 2.29 -17.98
N VAL A 79 2.79 2.28 -17.12
CA VAL A 79 2.97 2.01 -15.69
C VAL A 79 3.50 0.60 -15.45
N GLU A 80 2.94 -0.43 -16.10
CA GLU A 80 3.42 -1.80 -16.00
C GLU A 80 4.90 -1.92 -16.42
N ALA A 81 5.29 -1.28 -17.53
CA ALA A 81 6.69 -1.28 -17.97
C ALA A 81 7.63 -0.63 -16.94
N VAL A 82 7.20 0.42 -16.25
CA VAL A 82 7.95 1.02 -15.14
C VAL A 82 8.03 0.06 -13.95
N LEU A 83 6.94 -0.62 -13.60
CA LEU A 83 6.93 -1.59 -12.50
C LEU A 83 7.86 -2.79 -12.79
N ASP A 84 7.88 -3.29 -14.01
CA ASP A 84 8.78 -4.36 -14.43
C ASP A 84 10.24 -3.92 -14.37
N TRP A 85 10.54 -2.69 -14.80
CA TRP A 85 11.87 -2.11 -14.67
C TRP A 85 12.34 -2.00 -13.21
N LEU A 86 11.44 -1.64 -12.29
CA LEU A 86 11.72 -1.56 -10.85
C LEU A 86 11.97 -2.95 -10.25
N ALA A 87 11.13 -3.93 -10.60
CA ALA A 87 11.25 -5.30 -10.13
C ALA A 87 12.55 -5.96 -10.64
N ALA A 88 12.88 -5.79 -11.92
CA ALA A 88 14.11 -6.32 -12.51
C ALA A 88 15.39 -5.76 -11.85
N ARG A 89 15.32 -4.54 -11.31
CA ARG A 89 16.42 -3.89 -10.57
C ARG A 89 16.35 -4.11 -9.07
N GLN A 90 15.42 -4.95 -8.59
CA GLN A 90 15.19 -5.21 -7.18
C GLN A 90 14.84 -3.96 -6.36
N TYR A 91 14.40 -2.88 -7.00
CA TYR A 91 13.91 -1.68 -6.28
C TYR A 91 12.53 -1.91 -5.67
N GLN A 92 11.70 -2.73 -6.32
CA GLN A 92 10.44 -3.21 -5.76
C GLN A 92 10.57 -4.72 -5.47
N SER A 93 10.10 -5.13 -4.29
CA SER A 93 10.04 -6.54 -3.90
C SER A 93 8.83 -6.77 -3.01
N ASP A 94 7.96 -7.68 -3.41
CA ASP A 94 6.79 -8.04 -2.60
C ASP A 94 7.20 -8.75 -1.30
N VAL A 95 8.31 -9.50 -1.30
CA VAL A 95 8.85 -10.14 -0.08
C VAL A 95 9.23 -9.09 0.96
N ARG A 96 10.05 -8.09 0.57
CA ARG A 96 10.42 -6.99 1.48
C ARG A 96 9.21 -6.20 1.96
N PHE A 97 8.20 -6.02 1.09
CA PHE A 97 6.95 -5.39 1.49
C PHE A 97 6.20 -6.20 2.55
N VAL A 98 6.08 -7.52 2.38
CA VAL A 98 5.43 -8.42 3.35
C VAL A 98 6.17 -8.35 4.68
N GLU A 99 7.49 -8.52 4.70
CA GLU A 99 8.31 -8.47 5.91
C GLU A 99 8.15 -7.13 6.64
N ALA A 100 8.32 -6.01 5.93
CA ALA A 100 8.16 -4.69 6.51
C ALA A 100 6.75 -4.49 7.09
N ARG A 101 5.72 -5.04 6.42
CA ARG A 101 4.34 -4.94 6.88
C ARG A 101 4.07 -5.78 8.12
N VAL A 102 4.58 -7.02 8.16
CA VAL A 102 4.49 -7.91 9.32
C VAL A 102 5.17 -7.25 10.51
N ASN A 103 6.41 -6.80 10.36
CA ASN A 103 7.19 -6.15 11.42
C ASN A 103 6.48 -4.91 11.97
N ALA A 104 5.84 -4.11 11.11
CA ALA A 104 5.10 -2.93 11.52
C ALA A 104 3.75 -3.22 12.22
N ARG A 105 3.27 -4.47 12.22
CA ARG A 105 1.92 -4.84 12.71
C ARG A 105 1.94 -5.85 13.85
N VAL A 106 2.93 -6.73 13.89
CA VAL A 106 3.01 -7.89 14.77
C VAL A 106 2.85 -7.53 16.25
N ALA A 107 3.36 -6.37 16.68
CA ALA A 107 3.27 -5.89 18.06
C ALA A 107 1.85 -5.47 18.51
N ARG A 108 0.89 -5.31 17.59
CA ARG A 108 -0.46 -4.76 17.90
C ARG A 108 -1.61 -5.59 17.36
N HIS A 109 -1.34 -6.48 16.42
CA HIS A 109 -2.36 -7.19 15.66
C HIS A 109 -2.09 -8.70 15.64
N GLY A 110 -3.18 -9.46 15.60
CA GLY A 110 -3.14 -10.90 15.37
C GLY A 110 -2.87 -11.25 13.91
N GLU A 111 -2.52 -12.50 13.69
CA GLU A 111 -2.13 -13.05 12.39
C GLU A 111 -3.24 -12.86 11.33
N ARG A 112 -4.51 -13.01 11.73
CA ARG A 112 -5.65 -12.85 10.81
C ARG A 112 -5.76 -11.44 10.24
N ARG A 113 -5.50 -10.41 11.05
CA ARG A 113 -5.56 -9.01 10.60
C ARG A 113 -4.41 -8.70 9.64
N ILE A 114 -3.21 -9.21 9.93
CA ILE A 114 -2.03 -9.06 9.07
C ILE A 114 -2.28 -9.73 7.71
N ARG A 115 -2.78 -10.98 7.70
CA ARG A 115 -3.14 -11.69 6.48
C ARG A 115 -4.18 -10.92 5.65
N HIS A 116 -5.22 -10.40 6.31
CA HIS A 116 -6.24 -9.60 5.62
C HIS A 116 -5.66 -8.33 4.99
N GLU A 117 -4.77 -7.61 5.69
CA GLU A 117 -4.10 -6.42 5.15
C GLU A 117 -3.25 -6.79 3.92
N LEU A 118 -2.48 -7.88 3.97
CA LEU A 118 -1.68 -8.33 2.82
C LEU A 118 -2.55 -8.75 1.63
N ALA A 119 -3.68 -9.40 1.87
CA ALA A 119 -4.62 -9.81 0.81
C ALA A 119 -5.19 -8.60 0.05
N GLN A 120 -5.37 -7.44 0.70
CA GLN A 120 -5.78 -6.19 0.02
C GLN A 120 -4.74 -5.68 -0.98
N HIS A 121 -3.49 -6.13 -0.85
CA HIS A 121 -2.40 -5.86 -1.78
C HIS A 121 -2.18 -7.00 -2.79
N GLY A 122 -2.98 -8.08 -2.73
CA GLY A 122 -2.82 -9.28 -3.55
C GLY A 122 -1.70 -10.21 -3.08
N LEU A 123 -1.26 -10.07 -1.82
CA LEU A 123 -0.13 -10.80 -1.25
C LEU A 123 -0.59 -11.74 -0.14
N ALA A 124 0.20 -12.78 0.11
CA ALA A 124 -0.02 -13.75 1.17
C ALA A 124 1.24 -13.89 2.04
N LEU A 125 1.04 -14.36 3.27
CA LEU A 125 2.13 -14.85 4.10
C LEU A 125 2.59 -16.19 3.57
N ASP A 126 3.89 -16.44 3.59
CA ASP A 126 4.42 -17.79 3.47
C ASP A 126 4.06 -18.63 4.71
N ALA A 127 4.21 -19.95 4.59
CA ALA A 127 3.81 -20.89 5.64
C ALA A 127 4.63 -20.73 6.93
N GLU A 128 5.92 -20.40 6.80
CA GLU A 128 6.86 -20.26 7.91
C GLU A 128 6.52 -19.01 8.74
N THR A 129 6.44 -17.85 8.10
CA THR A 129 6.05 -16.58 8.73
C THR A 129 4.67 -16.69 9.36
N ALA A 130 3.71 -17.35 8.70
CA ALA A 130 2.39 -17.58 9.28
C ALA A 130 2.45 -18.46 10.54
N GLN A 131 3.29 -19.50 10.56
CA GLN A 131 3.48 -20.35 11.74
C GLN A 131 4.16 -19.60 12.88
N GLN A 132 5.20 -18.83 12.59
CA GLN A 132 5.87 -17.97 13.58
C GLN A 132 4.88 -16.99 14.22
N LEU A 133 4.03 -16.34 13.41
CA LEU A 133 3.00 -15.43 13.91
C LEU A 133 1.97 -16.12 14.80
N ARG A 134 1.56 -17.36 14.48
CA ARG A 134 0.64 -18.15 15.30
C ARG A 134 1.26 -18.57 16.63
N SER A 135 2.49 -19.07 16.61
CA SER A 135 3.17 -19.59 17.81
C SER A 135 3.30 -18.53 18.91
N SER A 136 3.66 -17.29 18.55
CA SER A 136 3.77 -16.19 19.51
C SER A 136 2.47 -15.37 19.68
N GLU A 137 1.34 -15.81 19.12
CA GLU A 137 0.12 -15.00 19.10
C GLU A 137 -0.46 -14.75 20.51
N VAL A 138 -0.41 -15.75 21.40
CA VAL A 138 -0.92 -15.67 22.78
C VAL A 138 -0.15 -14.64 23.59
N GLN A 139 1.19 -14.72 23.57
CA GLN A 139 2.07 -13.76 24.24
C GLN A 139 1.79 -12.32 23.78
N ARG A 140 1.76 -12.08 22.46
CA ARG A 140 1.51 -10.74 21.91
C ARG A 140 0.10 -10.23 22.25
N ALA A 141 -0.89 -11.12 22.24
CA ALA A 141 -2.25 -10.77 22.64
C ALA A 141 -2.33 -10.37 24.12
N HIS A 142 -1.63 -11.11 24.99
CA HIS A 142 -1.53 -10.81 26.41
C HIS A 142 -0.87 -9.45 26.65
N GLU A 143 0.25 -9.13 26.00
CA GLU A 143 0.90 -7.81 26.12
C GLU A 143 -0.02 -6.65 25.72
N VAL A 144 -0.77 -6.82 24.62
CA VAL A 144 -1.71 -5.81 24.14
C VAL A 144 -2.92 -5.67 25.08
N TRP A 145 -3.38 -6.77 25.64
CA TRP A 145 -4.45 -6.80 26.65
C TRP A 145 -4.01 -6.17 27.97
N GLN A 146 -2.85 -6.53 28.49
CA GLN A 146 -2.28 -6.05 29.74
C GLN A 146 -2.09 -4.53 29.71
N LYS A 147 -1.59 -3.98 28.59
CA LYS A 147 -1.45 -2.53 28.40
C LYS A 147 -2.76 -1.76 28.43
N ARG A 148 -3.90 -2.41 28.14
CA ARG A 148 -5.22 -1.76 28.09
C ARG A 148 -6.09 -2.03 29.32
N PHE A 149 -6.07 -3.25 29.83
CA PHE A 149 -6.99 -3.70 30.87
C PHE A 149 -6.26 -4.07 32.16
N GLY A 150 -5.13 -4.78 32.06
CA GLY A 150 -4.27 -5.09 33.21
C GLY A 150 -4.83 -6.08 34.23
N SER A 151 -6.13 -6.37 34.22
CA SER A 151 -6.79 -7.34 35.09
C SER A 151 -7.84 -8.16 34.34
N ILE A 152 -8.08 -9.37 34.82
CA ILE A 152 -9.16 -10.23 34.34
C ILE A 152 -10.50 -9.55 34.62
N ALA A 153 -11.46 -9.73 33.71
CA ALA A 153 -12.78 -9.15 33.81
C ALA A 153 -13.52 -9.59 35.10
N ALA A 154 -14.11 -8.63 35.82
CA ALA A 154 -14.88 -8.89 37.03
C ALA A 154 -16.30 -9.39 36.72
N ASP A 155 -16.85 -9.03 35.55
CA ASP A 155 -18.20 -9.41 35.13
C ASP A 155 -18.28 -9.82 33.64
N ALA A 156 -19.46 -10.27 33.23
CA ALA A 156 -19.69 -10.72 31.86
C ALA A 156 -19.59 -9.60 30.81
N GLN A 157 -19.95 -8.36 31.17
CA GLN A 157 -19.91 -7.21 30.28
C GLN A 157 -18.47 -6.78 30.00
N GLU A 158 -17.64 -6.74 31.04
CA GLU A 158 -16.22 -6.47 30.93
C GLU A 158 -15.51 -7.59 30.15
N ARG A 159 -15.87 -8.85 30.39
CA ARG A 159 -15.33 -9.99 29.64
C ARG A 159 -15.60 -9.82 28.14
N GLU A 160 -16.85 -9.50 27.79
CA GLU A 160 -17.23 -9.26 26.39
C GLU A 160 -16.46 -8.07 25.79
N ARG A 161 -16.25 -6.99 26.56
CA ARG A 161 -15.46 -5.83 26.14
C ARG A 161 -14.00 -6.21 25.87
N GLN A 162 -13.38 -7.00 26.74
CA GLN A 162 -12.00 -7.48 26.57
C GLN A 162 -11.88 -8.41 25.36
N MET A 163 -12.84 -9.34 25.17
CA MET A 163 -12.89 -10.23 24.01
C MET A 163 -13.04 -9.46 22.69
N ARG A 164 -13.98 -8.51 22.62
CA ARG A 164 -14.21 -7.67 21.43
C ARG A 164 -12.96 -6.85 21.08
N PHE A 165 -12.25 -6.34 22.08
CA PHE A 165 -11.02 -5.57 21.86
C PHE A 165 -9.93 -6.38 21.13
N LEU A 166 -9.68 -7.61 21.58
CA LEU A 166 -8.67 -8.49 20.98
C LEU A 166 -9.15 -9.04 19.64
N ALA A 167 -10.42 -9.43 19.52
CA ALA A 167 -11.00 -9.90 18.26
C ALA A 167 -10.93 -8.83 17.17
N ALA A 168 -11.20 -7.56 17.50
CA ALA A 168 -11.09 -6.44 16.55
C ALA A 168 -9.65 -6.21 16.05
N ARG A 169 -8.64 -6.66 16.81
CA ARG A 169 -7.22 -6.63 16.41
C ARG A 169 -6.79 -7.87 15.61
N GLY A 170 -7.71 -8.82 15.41
CA GLY A 170 -7.51 -10.01 14.59
C GLY A 170 -6.87 -11.20 15.30
N PHE A 171 -6.67 -11.15 16.63
CA PHE A 171 -6.22 -12.33 17.39
C PHE A 171 -7.24 -13.47 17.26
N SER A 172 -6.79 -14.72 17.17
CA SER A 172 -7.69 -15.88 16.99
C SER A 172 -8.70 -16.02 18.14
N ALA A 173 -9.84 -16.66 17.89
CA ALA A 173 -10.84 -16.86 18.93
C ALA A 173 -10.30 -17.70 20.11
N GLU A 174 -9.38 -18.62 19.83
CA GLU A 174 -8.68 -19.41 20.84
C GLU A 174 -7.76 -18.54 21.69
N THR A 175 -6.89 -17.76 21.04
CA THR A 175 -6.00 -16.78 21.69
C THR A 175 -6.79 -15.83 22.59
N VAL A 176 -7.91 -15.30 22.09
CA VAL A 176 -8.79 -14.40 22.85
C VAL A 176 -9.34 -15.08 24.10
N ARG A 177 -9.81 -16.33 24.01
CA ARG A 177 -10.33 -17.07 25.16
C ARG A 177 -9.24 -17.37 26.18
N ARG A 178 -8.02 -17.72 25.76
CA ARG A 178 -6.88 -17.97 26.67
C ARG A 178 -6.53 -16.73 27.48
N VAL A 179 -6.31 -15.60 26.80
CA VAL A 179 -5.91 -14.34 27.45
C VAL A 179 -6.98 -13.79 28.38
N VAL A 180 -8.23 -13.72 27.93
CA VAL A 180 -9.33 -13.19 28.77
C VAL A 180 -9.73 -14.17 29.89
N GLY A 181 -9.50 -15.46 29.69
CA GLY A 181 -9.75 -16.49 30.69
C GLY A 181 -8.69 -16.56 31.80
N GLY A 182 -7.62 -15.76 31.72
CA GLY A 182 -6.57 -15.70 32.74
C GLY A 182 -5.62 -16.89 32.76
N ARG A 183 -5.52 -17.67 31.67
CA ARG A 183 -4.45 -18.67 31.53
C ARG A 183 -3.14 -17.97 31.21
N ASP A 184 -2.07 -18.38 31.87
CA ASP A 184 -0.74 -17.85 31.58
C ASP A 184 -0.37 -18.23 30.13
N PRO A 185 0.23 -17.34 29.32
CA PRO A 185 0.83 -17.74 28.04
C PRO A 185 1.79 -18.93 28.17
N ASP A 186 2.44 -19.12 29.32
CA ASP A 186 3.39 -20.22 29.58
C ASP A 186 2.73 -21.54 30.02
N ASP A 187 1.41 -21.54 30.23
CA ASP A 187 0.63 -22.77 30.44
C ASP A 187 0.41 -23.47 29.07
N GLU A 188 1.30 -24.41 28.71
CA GLU A 188 1.10 -25.39 27.62
C GLU A 188 0.30 -26.62 28.07
#